data_AF-A0A524PHN0-F1
#
_entry.id   AF-A0A524PHN0-F1
#
_cell.length_a   1.000
_cell.length_b   1.000
_cell.length_c   1.000
_cell.angle_alpha   90.00
_cell.angle_beta   90.00
_cell.angle_gamma   90.00
#
_symmetry.space_group_name_H-M   'P 1'
#
loop_
_entity.id
_entity.type
_entity.pdbx_description
1 polymer ?
#
loop_
_entity_poly.entity_id
_entity_poly.type
_entity_poly.pdbx_seq_one_letter_code
_entity_poly.pdbx_strand_id
1 'polypeptide(L)'
;RIRFTSFATARKLHRKFVDEYGTIVCREMQTKLFGRPYYLPDPDEMKKFNEAGGHTTVCTEVCGKAARWAAEIAFEEGLISEEKFQQLAR
;
A
#
# COMPACT_ATOMS: atom_id res chain seq x y z
N ARG A 1 2.49 1.24 26.05
CA ARG A 1 3.54 1.75 25.12
C ARG A 1 3.28 1.32 23.68
N ILE A 2 3.13 0.01 23.40
CA ILE A 2 2.88 -0.55 22.05
C ILE A 2 1.78 0.19 21.26
N ARG A 3 0.60 0.41 21.86
CA ARG A 3 -0.52 1.13 21.21
C ARG A 3 -0.10 2.46 20.54
N PHE A 4 0.66 3.29 21.26
CA PHE A 4 1.07 4.60 20.75
C PHE A 4 2.16 4.51 19.69
N THR A 5 3.07 3.53 19.82
CA THR A 5 4.06 3.21 18.79
C THR A 5 3.37 2.78 17.50
N SER A 6 2.37 1.88 17.58
CA SER A 6 1.58 1.46 16.42
C SER A 6 0.85 2.61 15.74
N PHE A 7 0.30 3.56 16.50
CA PHE A 7 -0.32 4.76 15.92
C PHE A 7 0.70 5.68 15.25
N ALA A 8 1.90 5.82 15.81
CA ALA A 8 2.97 6.61 15.21
C ALA A 8 3.44 5.99 13.88
N THR A 9 3.69 4.68 13.84
CA THR A 9 4.14 3.97 12.64
C THR A 9 3.05 3.95 11.56
N ALA A 10 1.79 3.73 11.93
CA ALA A 10 0.67 3.80 10.99
C ALA A 10 0.52 5.20 10.36
N ARG A 11 0.72 6.28 11.13
CA ARG A 11 0.70 7.66 10.60
C ARG A 11 1.82 7.91 9.60
N LYS A 12 3.01 7.34 9.80
CA LYS A 12 4.11 7.42 8.82
C LYS A 12 3.73 6.74 7.51
N LEU A 13 3.16 5.54 7.57
CA LEU A 13 2.71 4.84 6.36
C LEU A 13 1.60 5.61 5.66
N HIS A 14 0.59 6.09 6.41
CA HIS A 14 -0.48 6.94 5.88
C HIS A 14 0.08 8.18 5.17
N ARG A 15 1.08 8.84 5.75
CA ARG A 15 1.73 10.01 5.14
C ARG A 15 2.34 9.65 3.78
N LYS A 16 3.08 8.53 3.67
CA LYS A 16 3.64 8.07 2.39
C LYS A 16 2.56 7.87 1.30
N PHE A 17 1.41 7.30 1.66
CA PHE A 17 0.27 7.20 0.72
C PHE A 17 -0.28 8.55 0.29
N VAL A 18 -0.47 9.48 1.23
CA VAL A 18 -0.97 10.83 0.91
C VAL A 18 0.03 11.61 0.06
N ASP A 19 1.33 11.50 0.33
CA ASP A 19 2.34 12.22 -0.42
C ASP A 19 2.48 11.68 -1.86
N GLU A 20 2.41 10.35 -2.05
CA GLU A 20 2.49 9.72 -3.38
C GLU A 20 1.17 9.85 -4.17
N TYR A 21 0.04 9.49 -3.55
CA TYR A 21 -1.25 9.33 -4.24
C TYR A 21 -2.25 10.45 -3.94
N GLY A 22 -2.02 11.28 -2.92
CA GLY A 22 -2.96 12.28 -2.45
C GLY A 22 -4.03 11.73 -1.49
N THR A 23 -4.10 10.41 -1.29
CA THR A 23 -5.17 9.74 -0.57
C THR A 23 -4.77 8.31 -0.16
N ILE A 24 -5.52 7.73 0.78
CA ILE A 24 -5.48 6.29 1.12
C ILE A 24 -6.70 5.53 0.57
N VAL A 25 -7.64 6.22 -0.06
CA VAL A 25 -8.94 5.65 -0.48
C VAL A 25 -8.80 5.07 -1.89
N CYS A 26 -9.04 3.76 -2.05
CA CYS A 26 -8.90 3.08 -3.33
C CYS A 26 -9.68 3.74 -4.48
N ARG A 27 -10.91 4.23 -4.22
CA ARG A 27 -11.72 4.91 -5.25
C ARG A 27 -11.01 6.16 -5.81
N GLU A 28 -10.39 6.95 -4.95
CA GLU A 28 -9.67 8.17 -5.34
C GLU A 28 -8.34 7.83 -6.01
N MET A 29 -7.61 6.84 -5.48
CA MET A 29 -6.41 6.30 -6.14
C MET A 29 -6.73 5.77 -7.53
N GLN A 30 -7.83 5.02 -7.70
CA GLN A 30 -8.26 4.53 -9.01
C GLN A 30 -8.58 5.69 -9.97
N THR A 31 -9.22 6.75 -9.47
CA THR A 31 -9.49 7.95 -10.28
C THR A 31 -8.18 8.61 -10.75
N LYS A 32 -7.17 8.70 -9.88
CA LYS A 32 -5.85 9.25 -10.23
C LYS A 32 -5.06 8.35 -11.19
N LEU A 33 -5.06 7.04 -10.96
CA LEU A 33 -4.19 6.08 -11.64
C LEU A 33 -4.80 5.53 -12.95
N PHE A 34 -6.12 5.34 -13.00
CA PHE A 34 -6.84 4.84 -14.18
C PHE A 34 -7.68 5.91 -14.88
N GLY A 35 -7.85 7.10 -14.30
CA GLY A 35 -8.74 8.15 -14.79
C GLY A 35 -10.21 7.99 -14.36
N ARG A 36 -10.58 6.87 -13.71
CA ARG A 36 -11.92 6.62 -13.16
C ARG A 36 -11.90 5.51 -12.10
N PRO A 37 -12.88 5.50 -11.18
CA PRO A 37 -13.09 4.36 -10.29
C PRO A 37 -13.86 3.23 -10.99
N TYR A 38 -13.73 2.02 -10.45
CA TYR A 38 -14.47 0.82 -10.89
C TYR A 38 -15.35 0.28 -9.77
N TYR A 39 -16.57 -0.14 -10.11
CA TYR A 39 -17.46 -0.81 -9.16
C TYR A 39 -17.24 -2.33 -9.20
N LEU A 40 -16.25 -2.81 -8.45
CA LEU A 40 -15.76 -4.19 -8.52
C LEU A 40 -16.79 -5.32 -8.27
N PRO A 41 -17.90 -5.12 -7.53
CA PRO A 41 -18.95 -6.14 -7.45
C PRO A 41 -19.67 -6.43 -8.77
N ASP A 42 -19.62 -5.50 -9.73
CA ASP A 42 -20.15 -5.70 -11.08
C ASP A 42 -19.12 -6.47 -11.95
N PRO A 43 -19.50 -7.61 -12.56
CA PRO A 43 -18.59 -8.42 -13.37
C PRO A 43 -17.99 -7.70 -14.59
N ASP A 44 -18.76 -6.83 -15.25
CA ASP A 44 -18.29 -6.07 -16.40
C ASP A 44 -17.28 -5.00 -15.97
N GLU A 45 -17.52 -4.37 -14.81
CA GLU A 45 -16.57 -3.43 -14.22
C GLU A 45 -15.29 -4.13 -13.75
N MET A 46 -15.39 -5.32 -13.16
CA MET A 46 -14.23 -6.15 -12.80
C MET A 46 -13.41 -6.52 -14.04
N LYS A 47 -14.06 -6.88 -15.15
CA LYS A 47 -13.38 -7.17 -16.42
C LYS A 47 -12.60 -5.94 -16.92
N LYS A 48 -13.25 -4.77 -17.01
CA LYS A 48 -12.58 -3.52 -17.43
C LYS A 48 -11.44 -3.13 -16.49
N PHE A 49 -11.60 -3.36 -15.18
CA PHE A 49 -10.55 -3.12 -14.19
C PHE A 49 -9.33 -4.01 -14.42
N ASN A 50 -9.55 -5.30 -14.66
CA ASN A 50 -8.48 -6.25 -14.98
C ASN A 50 -7.78 -5.90 -16.30
N GLU A 51 -8.55 -5.56 -17.35
CA GLU A 51 -8.02 -5.13 -18.65
C GLU A 51 -7.20 -3.84 -18.55
N ALA A 52 -7.58 -2.92 -17.65
CA ALA A 52 -6.82 -1.72 -17.34
C ALA A 52 -5.57 -1.98 -16.48
N GLY A 53 -5.27 -3.24 -16.15
CA GLY A 53 -4.09 -3.64 -15.39
C GLY A 53 -4.25 -3.64 -13.87
N GLY A 54 -5.49 -3.62 -13.37
CA GLY A 54 -5.79 -3.57 -11.93
C GLY A 54 -5.01 -4.60 -11.09
N HIS A 55 -5.03 -5.87 -11.49
CA HIS A 55 -4.36 -6.95 -10.77
C HIS A 55 -3.03 -7.42 -11.37
N THR A 56 -2.55 -6.77 -12.44
CA THR A 56 -1.29 -7.17 -13.10
C THR A 56 -0.20 -6.12 -12.92
N THR A 57 -0.56 -4.83 -12.92
CA THR A 57 0.41 -3.73 -12.89
C THR A 57 0.06 -2.67 -11.84
N VAL A 58 -1.11 -2.03 -11.95
CA VAL A 58 -1.36 -0.76 -11.25
C VAL A 58 -1.57 -0.97 -9.75
N CYS A 59 -2.55 -1.78 -9.32
CA CYS A 59 -2.77 -1.97 -7.87
C CYS A 59 -1.72 -2.88 -7.24
N THR A 60 -1.09 -3.77 -8.02
CA THR A 60 0.04 -4.58 -7.55
C THR A 60 1.27 -3.71 -7.26
N GLU A 61 1.54 -2.68 -8.05
CA GLU A 61 2.59 -1.69 -7.76
C GLU A 61 2.28 -0.90 -6.48
N VAL A 62 1.04 -0.44 -6.31
CA VAL A 62 0.61 0.26 -5.09
C VAL A 62 0.83 -0.62 -3.85
N CYS A 63 0.42 -1.89 -3.90
CA CYS A 63 0.64 -2.86 -2.83
C CYS A 63 2.12 -3.12 -2.57
N GLY A 64 2.93 -3.26 -3.62
CA GLY A 64 4.38 -3.46 -3.52
C GLY A 64 5.08 -2.28 -2.84
N LYS A 65 4.72 -1.04 -3.23
CA LYS A 65 5.20 0.19 -2.57
C LYS A 65 4.79 0.21 -1.10
N ALA A 66 3.52 -0.09 -0.80
CA ALA A 66 3.03 -0.12 0.58
C ALA A 66 3.77 -1.13 1.46
N ALA A 67 4.01 -2.34 0.96
CA ALA A 67 4.76 -3.37 1.66
C ALA A 67 6.21 -2.93 1.92
N ARG A 68 6.86 -2.37 0.90
CA ARG A 68 8.22 -1.80 1.04
C ARG A 68 8.26 -0.71 2.10
N TRP A 69 7.35 0.25 2.04
CA TRP A 69 7.27 1.35 3.01
C TRP A 69 7.03 0.87 4.43
N ALA A 70 6.19 -0.14 4.62
CA ALA A 70 5.96 -0.74 5.93
C ALA A 70 7.23 -1.40 6.48
N ALA A 71 7.99 -2.11 5.62
CA ALA A 71 9.28 -2.70 6.00
C ALA A 71 10.30 -1.62 6.37
N GLU A 72 10.44 -0.56 5.56
CA GLU A 72 11.32 0.59 5.85
C GLU A 72 11.01 1.20 7.22
N ILE A 73 9.74 1.48 7.50
CA ILE A 73 9.31 2.04 8.79
C ILE A 73 9.65 1.09 9.93
N ALA A 74 9.50 -0.22 9.74
CA ALA A 74 9.83 -1.21 10.77
C ALA A 74 11.33 -1.23 11.09
N PHE A 75 12.21 -1.04 10.09
CA PHE A 75 13.65 -0.90 10.32
C PHE A 75 14.00 0.43 11.00
N GLU A 76 13.48 1.54 10.49
CA GLU A 76 13.75 2.88 11.03
C GLU A 76 13.33 3.01 12.50
N GLU A 77 12.25 2.34 12.89
CA GLU A 77 11.72 2.37 14.26
C GLU A 77 12.31 1.25 15.15
N GLY A 78 13.24 0.45 14.64
CA GLY A 78 13.86 -0.65 15.38
C GLY A 78 12.86 -1.74 15.81
N LEU A 79 11.78 -1.93 15.05
CA LEU A 79 10.74 -2.93 15.33
C LEU A 79 11.14 -4.34 14.88
N ILE A 80 12.16 -4.45 14.03
CA ILE A 80 12.77 -5.69 13.58
C ILE A 80 14.26 -5.61 13.94
N SER A 81 14.77 -6.59 14.69
CA SER A 81 16.21 -6.69 14.94
C SER A 81 16.95 -7.16 13.68
N GLU A 82 18.23 -6.79 13.56
CA GLU A 82 19.08 -7.22 12.45
C GLU A 82 19.10 -8.76 12.32
N GLU A 83 19.23 -9.47 13.44
CA GLU A 83 19.15 -10.96 13.44
C GLU A 83 17.81 -11.47 12.94
N LYS A 84 16.70 -10.83 13.34
CA LYS A 84 15.37 -11.25 12.88
C LYS A 84 15.20 -11.01 11.39
N PHE A 85 15.79 -9.94 10.85
CA PHE A 85 15.81 -9.67 9.43
C PHE A 85 16.64 -10.70 8.65
N GLN A 86 17.86 -10.98 9.10
CA GLN A 86 18.74 -11.98 8.49
C GLN A 86 18.12 -13.39 8.49
N GLN A 87 17.21 -13.69 9.42
CA GLN A 87 16.42 -14.91 9.41
C GLN A 87 15.33 -14.89 8.31
N LEU A 88 14.66 -13.75 8.11
CA LEU A 88 13.54 -13.61 7.17
C LEU A 88 13.98 -13.43 5.71
N ALA A 89 15.19 -12.94 5.48
CA ALA A 89 15.75 -12.70 4.15
C ALA A 89 16.41 -13.94 3.49
N ARG A 90 16.39 -15.09 4.18
CA ARG A 90 16.83 -16.39 3.66
C ARG A 90 15.67 -17.14 3.03
#